data_AF-A0A6G3UJ38-F1
#
_entry.id   AF-A0A6G3UJ38-F1
#
_cell.length_a   1.000
_cell.length_b   1.000
_cell.length_c   1.000
_cell.angle_alpha   90.00
_cell.angle_beta   90.00
_cell.angle_gamma   90.00
#
_symmetry.space_group_name_H-M   'P 1'
#
loop_
_entity.id
_entity.type
_entity.pdbx_description
1 polymer ?
#
loop_
_entity_poly.entity_id
_entity_poly.type
_entity_poly.pdbx_seq_one_letter_code
_entity_poly.pdbx_strand_id
1 'polypeptide(L)'
;MSSATYRTLLRTPGAAAFFLTATAGRLGIAMTSLAVIWLVHDRTGSYAVAGLVAGCFAVTEALAGPQVARVVDRFGQPRVLPGVLLAHVTAVASLLALTSAGAPHGVLAAAGALAGGTIPQLGALSAARWSALLRDEREALPTAFALES
;
A
#
# COMPACT_ATOMS: atom_id res chain seq x y z
N MET A 1 -35.39 -3.06 4.72
CA MET A 1 -33.94 -3.38 4.81
C MET A 1 -33.53 -4.06 3.51
N SER A 2 -33.26 -3.29 2.45
CA SER A 2 -32.78 -3.88 1.20
C SER A 2 -31.30 -4.15 1.41
N SER A 3 -30.89 -5.42 1.57
CA SER A 3 -29.48 -5.75 1.63
C SER A 3 -28.87 -5.38 0.28
N ALA A 4 -27.97 -4.40 0.25
CA ALA A 4 -27.20 -4.13 -0.96
C ALA A 4 -26.51 -5.44 -1.39
N THR A 5 -26.73 -5.86 -2.63
CA THR A 5 -26.01 -7.00 -3.22
C THR A 5 -24.68 -6.49 -3.77
N TYR A 6 -23.63 -7.31 -3.81
CA TYR A 6 -22.32 -6.94 -4.40
C TYR A 6 -22.46 -6.35 -5.82
N ARG A 7 -23.39 -6.90 -6.61
CA ARG A 7 -23.71 -6.38 -7.95
C ARG A 7 -24.25 -4.95 -7.93
N THR A 8 -25.05 -4.59 -6.93
CA THR A 8 -25.61 -3.23 -6.78
C THR A 8 -24.50 -2.25 -6.41
N LEU A 9 -23.61 -2.62 -5.48
CA LEU A 9 -22.46 -1.81 -5.08
C LEU A 9 -21.49 -1.53 -6.25
N LEU A 10 -21.20 -2.54 -7.07
CA LEU A 10 -20.30 -2.37 -8.22
C LEU A 10 -20.92 -1.55 -9.36
N ARG A 11 -22.25 -1.42 -9.39
CA ARG A 11 -22.95 -0.56 -10.36
C ARG A 11 -22.94 0.91 -9.98
N THR A 12 -22.57 1.25 -8.75
CA THR A 12 -22.38 2.64 -8.34
C THR A 12 -21.30 3.29 -9.22
N PRO A 13 -21.56 4.48 -9.80
CA PRO A 13 -20.62 5.11 -10.74
C PRO A 13 -19.20 5.22 -10.17
N GLY A 14 -18.23 4.65 -10.88
CA GLY A 14 -16.82 4.65 -10.49
C GLY A 14 -16.40 3.63 -9.42
N ALA A 15 -17.34 2.88 -8.82
CA ALA A 15 -17.05 1.87 -7.80
C ALA A 15 -16.26 0.68 -8.37
N ALA A 16 -16.72 0.10 -9.49
CA ALA A 16 -16.04 -1.04 -10.10
C ALA A 16 -14.61 -0.71 -10.57
N ALA A 17 -14.42 0.45 -11.22
CA ALA A 17 -13.10 0.88 -11.68
C ALA A 17 -12.14 1.06 -10.50
N PHE A 18 -12.60 1.74 -9.44
CA PHE A 18 -11.82 1.90 -8.23
C PHE A 18 -11.51 0.55 -7.55
N PHE A 19 -12.52 -0.29 -7.33
CA PHE A 19 -12.36 -1.61 -6.70
C PHE A 19 -11.34 -2.48 -7.43
N LEU A 20 -11.45 -2.60 -8.75
CA LEU A 20 -10.53 -3.43 -9.54
C LEU A 20 -9.09 -2.92 -9.46
N THR A 21 -8.89 -1.61 -9.55
CA THR A 21 -7.55 -1.02 -9.43
C THR A 21 -6.97 -1.16 -8.02
N ALA A 22 -7.78 -1.00 -6.98
CA ALA A 22 -7.37 -1.19 -5.59
C ALA A 22 -7.01 -2.65 -5.31
N THR A 23 -7.79 -3.59 -5.84
CA THR A 23 -7.53 -5.04 -5.72
C THR A 23 -6.23 -5.44 -6.43
N ALA A 24 -5.99 -4.96 -7.65
CA ALA A 24 -4.73 -5.18 -8.34
C ALA A 24 -3.54 -4.59 -7.56
N GLY A 25 -3.69 -3.37 -7.03
CA GLY A 25 -2.64 -2.73 -6.22
C GLY A 25 -2.35 -3.48 -4.92
N ARG A 26 -3.37 -4.01 -4.24
CA ARG A 26 -3.21 -4.80 -3.01
C ARG A 26 -2.34 -6.03 -3.22
N LEU A 27 -2.50 -6.72 -4.35
CA LEU A 27 -1.66 -7.87 -4.70
C LEU A 27 -0.18 -7.47 -4.78
N GLY A 28 0.13 -6.35 -5.44
CA GLY A 28 1.50 -5.84 -5.53
C GLY A 28 2.08 -5.44 -4.17
N ILE A 29 1.29 -4.76 -3.34
CA ILE A 29 1.69 -4.30 -2.01
C ILE A 29 1.97 -5.48 -1.08
N ALA A 30 1.07 -6.47 -1.04
CA ALA A 30 1.26 -7.68 -0.25
C ALA A 30 2.53 -8.44 -0.66
N MET A 31 2.86 -8.45 -1.95
CA MET A 31 4.07 -9.08 -2.48
C MET A 31 5.35 -8.26 -2.24
N THR A 32 5.26 -6.96 -1.92
CA THR A 32 6.43 -6.08 -1.83
C THR A 32 7.39 -6.52 -0.72
N SER A 33 6.87 -6.83 0.46
CA SER A 33 7.69 -7.32 1.59
C SER A 33 8.43 -8.62 1.24
N LEU A 34 7.72 -9.56 0.61
CA LEU A 34 8.33 -10.81 0.14
C LEU A 34 9.39 -10.55 -0.95
N ALA A 35 9.09 -9.70 -1.92
CA ALA A 35 10.00 -9.34 -3.00
C ALA A 35 11.29 -8.69 -2.48
N VAL A 36 11.22 -7.85 -1.44
CA VAL A 36 12.38 -7.25 -0.77
C VAL A 36 13.28 -8.33 -0.18
N ILE A 37 12.71 -9.31 0.53
CA ILE A 37 13.48 -10.41 1.12
C ILE A 37 14.20 -11.20 0.02
N TRP A 38 13.46 -11.60 -1.02
CA TRP A 38 14.02 -12.37 -2.14
C TRP A 38 15.11 -11.61 -2.89
N LEU A 39 14.86 -10.34 -3.22
CA LEU A 39 15.83 -9.49 -3.94
C LEU A 39 17.14 -9.35 -3.16
N VAL A 40 17.06 -9.06 -1.86
CA VAL A 40 18.25 -8.89 -1.03
C VAL A 40 18.96 -10.22 -0.81
N HIS A 41 18.21 -11.30 -0.58
CA HIS A 41 18.80 -12.63 -0.42
C HIS A 41 19.49 -13.11 -1.70
N ASP A 42 18.85 -12.97 -2.87
CA ASP A 42 19.41 -13.32 -4.17
C ASP A 42 20.75 -12.62 -4.43
N ARG A 43 20.87 -11.34 -4.06
CA ARG A 43 22.11 -10.58 -4.28
C ARG A 43 23.17 -10.73 -3.19
N THR A 44 22.78 -10.97 -1.95
CA THR A 44 23.73 -11.02 -0.81
C THR A 44 24.02 -12.42 -0.29
N GLY A 45 23.20 -13.41 -0.64
CA GLY A 45 23.22 -14.76 -0.07
C GLY A 45 22.81 -14.84 1.41
N SER A 46 22.44 -13.73 2.05
CA SER A 46 22.27 -13.65 3.51
C SER A 46 20.85 -13.31 3.93
N TYR A 47 20.20 -14.25 4.62
CA TYR A 47 18.91 -14.00 5.26
C TYR A 47 18.99 -13.00 6.43
N ALA A 48 20.15 -12.83 7.06
CA ALA A 48 20.33 -11.82 8.09
C ALA A 48 20.21 -10.41 7.51
N VAL A 49 20.80 -10.17 6.34
CA VAL A 49 20.70 -8.87 5.65
C VAL A 49 19.29 -8.67 5.09
N ALA A 50 18.71 -9.69 4.46
CA ALA A 50 17.34 -9.63 3.96
C ALA A 50 16.33 -9.35 5.10
N GLY A 51 16.50 -10.01 6.24
CA GLY A 51 15.70 -9.79 7.45
C GLY A 51 15.88 -8.40 8.04
N LEU A 52 17.10 -7.84 8.04
CA LEU A 52 17.34 -6.45 8.47
C LEU A 52 16.58 -5.46 7.58
N VAL A 53 16.71 -5.58 6.26
CA VAL A 53 16.05 -4.68 5.31
C VAL A 53 14.52 -4.80 5.41
N ALA A 54 14.00 -6.02 5.46
CA ALA A 54 12.56 -6.28 5.63
C ALA A 54 12.04 -5.81 7.00
N GLY A 55 12.84 -5.91 8.05
CA GLY A 55 12.52 -5.39 9.38
C GLY A 55 12.42 -3.86 9.38
N CYS A 56 13.40 -3.17 8.78
CA CYS A 56 13.36 -1.72 8.60
C CYS A 56 12.14 -1.28 7.78
N PHE A 57 11.83 -2.01 6.70
CA PHE A 57 10.61 -1.81 5.92
C PHE A 57 9.35 -1.93 6.79
N ALA A 58 9.18 -3.03 7.53
CA ALA A 58 7.97 -3.27 8.31
C ALA A 58 7.79 -2.24 9.45
N VAL A 59 8.88 -1.88 10.13
CA VAL A 59 8.85 -0.86 11.20
C VAL A 59 8.42 0.49 10.64
N THR A 60 9.00 0.90 9.51
CA THR A 60 8.66 2.20 8.90
C THR A 60 7.27 2.22 8.29
N GLU A 61 6.81 1.12 7.70
CA GLU A 61 5.43 0.97 7.25
C GLU A 61 4.45 1.15 8.41
N ALA A 62 4.65 0.43 9.52
CA ALA A 62 3.80 0.51 10.71
C ALA A 62 3.78 1.92 11.29
N LEU A 63 4.92 2.60 11.29
CA LEU A 63 5.03 3.97 11.76
C LEU A 63 4.45 4.99 10.78
N ALA A 64 4.59 4.83 9.47
CA ALA A 64 4.17 5.82 8.48
C ALA A 64 2.70 5.69 8.08
N GLY A 65 2.11 4.49 8.17
CA GLY A 65 0.73 4.22 7.77
C GLY A 65 -0.30 5.21 8.36
N PRO A 66 -0.33 5.41 9.70
CA PRO A 66 -1.27 6.35 10.32
C PRO A 66 -1.02 7.83 9.94
N GLN A 67 0.19 8.17 9.51
CA GLN A 67 0.59 9.54 9.18
C GLN A 67 0.11 9.85 7.76
N VAL A 68 0.33 8.93 6.83
CA VAL A 68 -0.20 9.02 5.46
C VAL A 68 -1.72 9.10 5.50
N ALA A 69 -2.38 8.29 6.32
CA ALA A 69 -3.83 8.35 6.52
C ALA A 69 -4.28 9.76 6.98
N ARG A 70 -3.65 10.31 8.02
CA ARG A 70 -3.94 11.68 8.50
C ARG A 70 -3.75 12.77 7.44
N VAL A 71 -2.69 12.66 6.63
CA VAL A 71 -2.42 13.61 5.54
C VAL A 71 -3.49 13.49 4.45
N VAL A 72 -3.87 12.26 4.10
CA VAL A 72 -4.96 12.01 3.13
C VAL A 72 -6.29 12.54 3.63
N ASP A 73 -6.62 12.34 4.91
CA ASP A 73 -7.87 12.83 5.49
C ASP A 73 -7.93 14.37 5.49
N ARG A 74 -6.77 15.03 5.68
CA ARG A 74 -6.68 16.50 5.70
C ARG A 74 -6.70 17.14 4.31
N PHE A 75 -5.98 16.56 3.35
CA PHE A 75 -5.76 17.19 2.03
C PHE A 75 -6.51 16.52 0.88
N GLY A 76 -7.12 15.36 1.14
CA GLY A 76 -7.86 14.55 0.18
C GLY A 76 -6.98 13.55 -0.59
N GLN A 77 -7.59 12.41 -0.93
CA GLN A 77 -6.96 11.36 -1.74
C GLN A 77 -6.33 11.84 -3.07
N PRO A 78 -7.03 12.60 -3.94
CA PRO A 78 -6.50 12.89 -5.28
C PRO A 78 -5.26 13.79 -5.27
N ARG A 79 -5.05 14.56 -4.19
CA ARG A 79 -3.88 15.44 -4.06
C ARG A 79 -2.66 14.74 -3.47
N VAL A 80 -2.88 13.83 -2.52
CA VAL A 80 -1.81 13.18 -1.76
C VAL A 80 -1.33 11.91 -2.45
N LEU A 81 -2.24 11.12 -3.01
CA LEU A 81 -1.93 9.79 -3.53
C LEU A 81 -0.88 9.78 -4.65
N PRO A 82 -0.88 10.70 -5.64
CA PRO A 82 0.17 10.72 -6.67
C PRO A 82 1.57 10.94 -6.09
N GLY A 83 1.70 11.79 -5.07
CA GLY A 83 2.98 12.05 -4.40
C GLY A 83 3.47 10.84 -3.61
N VAL A 84 2.58 10.18 -2.88
CA VAL A 84 2.91 8.94 -2.14
C VAL A 84 3.32 7.83 -3.10
N LEU A 85 2.58 7.66 -4.21
CA LEU A 85 2.90 6.67 -5.23
C LEU A 85 4.26 6.95 -5.89
N LEU A 86 4.54 8.20 -6.26
CA LEU A 86 5.83 8.58 -6.83
C LEU A 86 6.97 8.29 -5.84
N ALA A 87 6.81 8.69 -4.58
CA ALA A 87 7.80 8.44 -3.53
C ALA A 87 8.05 6.94 -3.35
N HIS A 88 6.99 6.12 -3.38
CA HIS A 88 7.11 4.66 -3.25
C HIS A 88 7.83 4.02 -4.44
N VAL A 89 7.45 4.39 -5.66
CA VAL A 89 8.10 3.90 -6.88
C VAL A 89 9.59 4.29 -6.88
N THR A 90 9.92 5.52 -6.52
CA THR A 90 11.30 5.96 -6.41
C THR A 90 12.06 5.18 -5.33
N ALA A 91 11.47 4.96 -4.16
CA ALA A 91 12.11 4.21 -3.08
C ALA A 91 12.39 2.75 -3.45
N VAL A 92 11.43 2.07 -4.08
CA VAL A 92 11.60 0.68 -4.56
C VAL A 92 12.64 0.63 -5.68
N ALA A 93 12.62 1.57 -6.63
CA ALA A 93 13.63 1.65 -7.68
C ALA A 93 15.04 1.91 -7.12
N SER A 94 15.17 2.77 -6.12
CA SER A 94 16.43 3.01 -5.41
C SER A 94 16.91 1.75 -4.69
N LEU A 95 16.03 1.03 -3.98
CA LEU A 95 16.38 -0.23 -3.34
C LEU A 95 16.87 -1.26 -4.37
N LEU A 96 16.20 -1.38 -5.51
CA LEU A 96 16.60 -2.26 -6.60
C LEU A 96 17.98 -1.90 -7.16
N ALA A 97 18.22 -0.60 -7.42
CA ALA A 97 19.49 -0.11 -7.93
C ALA A 97 20.64 -0.33 -6.94
N LEU A 98 20.42 0.01 -5.65
CA LEU A 98 21.41 -0.14 -4.58
C LEU A 98 21.74 -1.61 -4.31
N THR A 99 20.72 -2.47 -4.29
CA THR A 99 20.91 -3.92 -4.16
C THR A 99 21.67 -4.46 -5.37
N SER A 100 21.38 -3.95 -6.57
CA SER A 100 22.06 -4.37 -7.79
C SER A 100 23.52 -3.93 -7.87
N ALA A 101 23.85 -2.79 -7.26
CA ALA A 101 25.20 -2.25 -7.17
C ALA A 101 26.03 -2.84 -6.02
N GLY A 102 25.48 -3.76 -5.22
CA GLY A 102 26.18 -4.33 -4.06
C GLY A 102 26.43 -3.30 -2.95
N ALA A 103 25.49 -2.37 -2.74
CA ALA A 103 25.63 -1.33 -1.72
C ALA A 103 25.79 -1.93 -0.30
N PRO A 104 26.45 -1.20 0.62
CA PRO A 104 26.63 -1.64 2.00
C PRO A 104 25.30 -1.94 2.70
N HIS A 105 25.28 -2.89 3.64
CA HIS A 105 24.05 -3.34 4.30
C HIS A 105 23.26 -2.21 5.00
N GLY A 106 23.96 -1.23 5.58
CA GLY A 106 23.31 -0.05 6.19
C GLY A 106 22.55 0.81 5.18
N VAL A 107 23.06 0.92 3.95
CA VAL A 107 22.42 1.64 2.84
C VAL A 107 21.18 0.87 2.35
N LEU A 108 21.28 -0.46 2.26
CA LEU A 108 20.13 -1.30 1.93
C LEU A 108 19.03 -1.21 3.00
N ALA A 109 19.40 -1.19 4.28
CA ALA A 109 18.46 -1.02 5.39
C ALA A 109 17.74 0.34 5.32
N ALA A 110 18.48 1.42 5.03
CA ALA A 110 17.89 2.75 4.83
C ALA A 110 16.95 2.79 3.60
N ALA A 111 17.33 2.15 2.49
CA ALA A 111 16.47 2.04 1.32
C ALA A 111 15.20 1.22 1.59
N GLY A 112 15.30 0.11 2.34
CA GLY A 112 14.15 -0.66 2.81
C GLY A 112 13.23 0.15 3.70
N ALA A 113 13.79 0.94 4.63
CA ALA A 113 13.04 1.88 5.46
C ALA A 113 12.30 2.95 4.62
N LEU A 114 12.92 3.48 3.57
CA LEU A 114 12.24 4.42 2.67
C LEU A 114 11.10 3.74 1.89
N ALA A 115 11.30 2.51 1.41
CA ALA A 115 10.28 1.76 0.70
C ALA A 115 9.07 1.44 1.60
N GLY A 116 9.31 1.03 2.85
CA GLY A 116 8.26 0.77 3.83
C GLY A 116 7.52 2.04 4.25
N GLY A 117 8.26 3.12 4.55
CA GLY A 117 7.67 4.40 4.95
C GLY A 117 6.85 5.11 3.87
N THR A 118 6.98 4.70 2.61
CA THR A 118 6.25 5.28 1.47
C THR A 118 5.14 4.38 0.94
N ILE A 119 4.95 3.19 1.50
CA ILE A 119 3.98 2.22 0.98
C ILE A 119 2.54 2.74 1.08
N PRO A 120 1.78 2.79 -0.03
CA PRO A 120 0.42 3.32 0.00
C PRO A 120 -0.54 2.36 0.69
N GLN A 121 -1.28 2.85 1.68
CA GLN A 121 -2.22 2.04 2.47
C GLN A 121 -3.55 1.83 1.71
N LEU A 122 -3.52 1.05 0.62
CA LEU A 122 -4.66 0.88 -0.30
C LEU A 122 -5.94 0.37 0.38
N GLY A 123 -5.83 -0.49 1.40
CA GLY A 123 -7.00 -0.96 2.16
C GLY A 123 -7.71 0.18 2.90
N ALA A 124 -6.96 1.01 3.61
CA ALA A 124 -7.51 2.18 4.31
C ALA A 124 -8.08 3.22 3.34
N LEU A 125 -7.39 3.47 2.22
CA LEU A 125 -7.85 4.36 1.16
C LEU A 125 -9.15 3.85 0.52
N SER A 126 -9.28 2.55 0.36
CA SER A 126 -10.48 1.90 -0.15
C SER A 126 -11.66 2.04 0.79
N ALA A 127 -11.45 1.72 2.07
CA ALA A 127 -12.48 1.87 3.09
C ALA A 127 -12.96 3.34 3.20
N ALA A 128 -12.05 4.31 3.14
CA ALA A 128 -12.38 5.73 3.14
C ALA A 128 -13.19 6.13 1.89
N ARG A 129 -12.85 5.58 0.72
CA ARG A 129 -13.54 5.89 -0.54
C ARG A 129 -14.94 5.29 -0.59
N TRP A 130 -15.13 4.06 -0.09
CA TRP A 130 -16.46 3.48 0.10
C TRP A 130 -17.31 4.30 1.07
N SER A 131 -16.72 4.74 2.19
CA SER A 131 -17.39 5.60 3.17
C SER A 131 -17.82 6.95 2.58
N ALA A 132 -17.04 7.50 1.65
CA ALA A 132 -17.39 8.73 0.94
C ALA A 132 -18.49 8.49 -0.12
N LEU A 133 -18.42 7.38 -0.86
CA LEU A 133 -19.36 7.04 -1.94
C LEU A 133 -20.74 6.65 -1.41
N LEU A 134 -20.81 5.97 -0.27
CA LEU A 134 -22.04 5.50 0.37
C LEU A 134 -22.46 6.40 1.55
N ARG A 135 -22.10 7.69 1.51
CA ARG A 135 -22.40 8.64 2.59
C ARG A 135 -23.90 8.68 2.93
N ASP A 136 -24.74 8.63 1.90
CA ASP A 136 -26.21 8.69 2.00
C ASP A 136 -26.85 7.29 2.15
N GLU A 137 -26.09 6.23 1.91
CA GLU A 137 -26.52 4.82 1.94
C GLU A 137 -25.72 4.01 2.96
N ARG A 138 -25.59 4.52 4.19
CA ARG A 138 -24.73 3.91 5.23
C ARG A 138 -25.08 2.45 5.56
N GLU A 139 -26.32 2.02 5.34
CA GLU A 139 -26.76 0.63 5.52
C GLU A 139 -26.01 -0.35 4.59
N ALA A 140 -25.46 0.12 3.47
CA ALA A 140 -24.72 -0.68 2.51
C ALA A 140 -23.21 -0.81 2.83
N LEU A 141 -22.69 -0.06 3.81
CA LEU A 141 -21.26 -0.06 4.18
C LEU A 141 -20.73 -1.42 4.67
N PRO A 142 -21.45 -2.19 5.51
CA PRO A 142 -20.97 -3.51 5.92
C PRO A 142 -20.75 -4.45 4.73
N THR A 143 -21.64 -4.42 3.74
CA THR A 143 -21.50 -5.19 2.50
C THR A 143 -20.32 -4.70 1.67
N ALA A 144 -20.10 -3.39 1.59
CA ALA A 144 -18.94 -2.84 0.88
C ALA A 144 -17.61 -3.26 1.54
N PHE A 145 -17.53 -3.26 2.87
CA PHE A 145 -16.34 -3.75 3.57
C PHE A 145 -16.15 -5.27 3.45
N ALA A 146 -17.24 -6.04 3.40
CA ALA A 146 -17.18 -7.48 3.13
C ALA A 146 -16.74 -7.80 1.68
N LEU A 147 -16.93 -6.89 0.73
CA LEU A 147 -16.41 -7.01 -0.62
C LEU A 147 -14.89 -6.70 -0.70
N GLU A 148 -14.38 -5.92 0.25
CA GLU A 148 -12.98 -5.46 0.30
C GLU A 148 -12.03 -6.38 1.09
N SER A 149 -12.58 -7.27 1.91
CA SER A 149 -11.86 -8.29 2.69
C SER A 149 -11.46 -9.49 1.85
#